data_AF-A0A6L2PA22-F1
#
_entry.id   AF-A0A6L2PA22-F1
#
_cell.length_a   1.000
_cell.length_b   1.000
_cell.length_c   1.000
_cell.angle_alpha   90.00
_cell.angle_beta   90.00
_cell.angle_gamma   90.00
#
_symmetry.space_group_name_H-M   'P 1'
#
loop_
_entity.id
_entity.type
_entity.pdbx_description
1 polymer ?
#
loop_
_entity_poly.entity_id
_entity_poly.type
_entity_poly.pdbx_seq_one_letter_code
_entity_poly.pdbx_strand_id
1 'polypeptide(L)'
;MNNGPGNVFVLIIRVTLGHPLYMIFNTLGIFNDRERALHHVVLSDVGIIVVLYALYHLFITEVVKLTAFLYGIPLFAFSCIFIIVTYLNHVHPSVPHFDSTEWNWLRGALSTIDRDYGMLMNWAFHNANQNHVIHHLFRMLPHYHAFEATEAIKPIIRDYYKYDDTPILKAMWRDTMECIYVEPDESSENKGVYWYFK
;
A
#
# COMPACT_ATOMS: atom_id res chain seq x y z
N MET A 1 3.12 10.77 22.12
CA MET A 1 2.70 12.11 21.65
C MET A 1 1.55 11.93 20.66
N ASN A 2 0.30 12.05 21.11
CA ASN A 2 -0.87 12.02 20.22
C ASN A 2 -1.49 13.42 20.22
N ASN A 3 -1.16 14.25 19.23
CA ASN A 3 -1.93 15.45 18.94
C ASN A 3 -2.86 15.11 17.78
N GLY A 4 -4.12 14.76 18.06
CA GLY A 4 -5.11 14.42 17.03
C GLY A 4 -5.04 15.28 15.74
N PRO A 5 -4.86 16.61 15.81
CA PRO A 5 -4.65 17.45 14.63
C PRO A 5 -3.39 17.12 13.79
N GLY A 6 -2.27 16.79 14.44
CA GLY A 6 -1.02 16.42 13.77
C GLY A 6 -1.15 15.09 13.02
N ASN A 7 -1.82 14.11 13.63
CA ASN A 7 -2.09 12.82 13.01
C ASN A 7 -2.98 12.95 11.77
N VAL A 8 -4.03 13.78 11.83
CA VAL A 8 -4.87 14.09 10.66
C VAL A 8 -4.08 14.81 9.57
N PHE A 9 -3.20 15.75 9.93
CA PHE A 9 -2.34 16.43 8.98
C PHE A 9 -1.41 15.45 8.24
N VAL A 10 -0.75 14.54 8.99
CA VAL A 10 0.11 13.50 8.41
C VAL A 10 -0.69 12.57 7.48
N LEU A 11 -1.91 12.20 7.86
CA LEU A 11 -2.78 11.39 7.00
C LEU A 11 -3.11 12.08 5.67
N ILE A 12 -3.44 13.37 5.70
CA ILE A 12 -3.71 14.16 4.48
C ILE A 12 -2.48 14.18 3.57
N ILE A 13 -1.30 14.47 4.13
CA ILE A 13 -0.04 14.48 3.37
C ILE A 13 0.25 13.08 2.79
N ARG A 14 0.07 12.02 3.59
CA ARG A 14 0.29 10.64 3.13
C ARG A 14 -0.62 10.27 1.97
N VAL A 15 -1.92 10.54 2.07
CA VAL A 15 -2.90 10.19 1.03
C VAL A 15 -2.69 11.00 -0.25
N THR A 16 -2.41 12.29 -0.13
CA THR A 16 -2.36 13.19 -1.30
C THR A 16 -0.97 13.27 -1.95
N LEU A 17 0.08 13.33 -1.14
CA LEU A 17 1.45 13.52 -1.61
C LEU A 17 2.32 12.27 -1.44
N GLY A 18 1.87 11.24 -0.71
CA GLY A 18 2.67 10.05 -0.44
C GLY A 18 3.18 9.36 -1.71
N HIS A 19 2.30 9.09 -2.67
CA HIS A 19 2.71 8.45 -3.93
C HIS A 19 3.63 9.34 -4.79
N PRO A 20 3.31 10.63 -5.07
CA PRO A 20 4.24 11.53 -5.75
C PRO A 20 5.61 11.65 -5.06
N LEU A 21 5.63 11.84 -3.73
CA LEU A 21 6.86 11.96 -2.97
C LEU A 21 7.68 10.65 -3.01
N TYR A 22 7.02 9.51 -2.87
CA TYR A 22 7.68 8.20 -3.01
C TYR A 22 8.34 8.06 -4.37
N MET A 23 7.65 8.39 -5.46
CA MET A 23 8.22 8.33 -6.80
C MET A 23 9.39 9.30 -6.97
N ILE A 24 9.32 10.51 -6.41
CA ILE A 24 10.40 11.50 -6.53
C ILE A 24 11.66 11.07 -5.74
N PHE A 25 11.48 10.60 -4.51
CA PHE A 25 12.59 10.36 -3.58
C PHE A 25 13.09 8.91 -3.55
N ASN A 26 12.31 7.95 -4.05
CA ASN A 26 12.65 6.52 -3.98
C ASN A 26 12.84 5.84 -5.36
N THR A 27 12.91 6.59 -6.46
CA THR A 27 13.23 6.06 -7.81
C THR A 27 14.50 5.20 -7.84
N LEU A 28 15.49 5.57 -7.04
CA LEU A 28 16.75 4.84 -6.96
C LEU A 28 16.68 3.65 -5.99
N GLY A 29 15.80 3.62 -5.00
CA GLY A 29 15.79 2.56 -3.96
C GLY A 29 15.09 1.26 -4.38
N ILE A 30 14.34 1.28 -5.49
CA ILE A 30 13.48 0.17 -5.94
C ILE A 30 14.29 -0.97 -6.59
N PHE A 31 15.43 -0.66 -7.21
CA PHE A 31 16.24 -1.62 -7.94
C PHE A 31 17.35 -2.22 -7.07
N ASN A 32 17.51 -3.55 -7.14
CA ASN A 32 18.64 -4.23 -6.52
C ASN A 32 19.96 -3.72 -7.13
N ASP A 33 21.10 -3.85 -6.44
CA ASP A 33 22.40 -3.35 -6.90
C ASP A 33 22.78 -3.85 -8.30
N ARG A 34 22.28 -5.05 -8.66
CA ARG A 34 22.44 -5.65 -9.99
C ARG A 34 21.60 -4.98 -11.08
N GLU A 35 20.40 -4.52 -10.75
CA GLU A 35 19.46 -3.87 -11.67
C GLU A 35 19.76 -2.38 -11.83
N ARG A 36 20.31 -1.74 -10.78
CA ARG A 36 20.82 -0.36 -10.82
C ARG A 36 21.97 -0.19 -11.83
N ALA A 37 22.73 -1.25 -12.09
CA ALA A 37 23.81 -1.28 -13.08
C ALA A 37 23.32 -1.51 -14.52
N LEU A 38 22.03 -1.84 -14.73
CA LEU A 38 21.50 -2.06 -16.07
C LEU A 38 21.19 -0.72 -16.75
N HIS A 39 21.79 -0.51 -17.93
CA HIS A 39 21.47 0.60 -18.85
C HIS A 39 19.97 0.74 -19.17
N HIS A 40 19.18 -0.31 -18.95
CA HIS A 40 17.73 -0.33 -19.16
C HIS A 40 16.95 0.63 -18.24
N VAL A 41 17.41 0.84 -17.00
CA VAL A 41 16.77 1.80 -16.07
C VAL A 41 16.94 3.21 -16.61
N VAL A 42 18.18 3.58 -16.94
CA VAL A 42 18.51 4.89 -17.52
C VAL A 42 17.80 5.10 -18.87
N LEU A 43 17.73 4.07 -19.72
CA LEU A 43 17.03 4.13 -21.00
C LEU A 43 15.52 4.35 -20.83
N SER A 44 14.91 3.71 -19.82
CA SER A 44 13.51 3.91 -19.47
C SER A 44 13.25 5.34 -18.99
N ASP A 45 14.09 5.86 -18.10
CA ASP A 45 13.97 7.24 -17.58
C ASP A 45 14.11 8.28 -18.71
N VAL A 46 15.09 8.10 -19.60
CA VAL A 46 15.23 8.94 -20.80
C VAL A 46 14.00 8.84 -21.70
N GLY A 47 13.45 7.63 -21.88
CA GLY A 47 12.21 7.41 -22.63
C GLY A 47 11.03 8.19 -22.04
N ILE A 48 10.86 8.16 -20.71
CA ILE A 48 9.83 8.92 -20.01
C ILE A 48 10.05 10.43 -20.21
N ILE A 49 11.28 10.93 -20.06
CA ILE A 49 11.59 12.36 -20.26
C ILE A 49 11.29 12.79 -21.70
N VAL A 50 11.65 11.99 -22.69
CA VAL A 50 11.39 12.29 -24.11
C VAL A 50 9.88 12.32 -24.39
N VAL A 51 9.11 11.36 -23.85
CA VAL A 51 7.66 11.35 -23.99
C VAL A 51 7.04 12.57 -23.30
N LEU A 52 7.44 12.88 -22.06
CA LEU A 52 6.96 14.06 -21.35
C LEU A 52 7.32 15.36 -22.07
N TYR A 53 8.52 15.45 -22.67
CA TYR A 53 8.97 16.60 -23.43
C TYR A 53 8.22 16.74 -24.78
N ALA A 54 7.98 15.64 -25.48
CA ALA A 54 7.15 15.63 -26.68
C ALA A 54 5.69 16.01 -26.35
N LEU A 55 5.14 15.47 -25.26
CA LEU A 55 3.84 15.85 -24.72
C LEU A 55 3.82 17.28 -24.17
N TYR A 56 4.95 17.87 -23.81
CA TYR A 56 5.01 19.29 -23.45
C TYR A 56 4.95 20.16 -24.71
N HIS A 57 5.75 19.83 -25.73
CA HIS A 57 5.83 20.60 -26.98
C HIS A 57 4.62 20.46 -27.90
N LEU A 58 3.99 19.29 -27.94
CA LEU A 58 2.77 19.06 -28.71
C LEU A 58 1.56 19.79 -28.09
N PHE A 59 1.65 20.24 -26.83
CA PHE A 59 0.46 20.61 -26.05
C PHE A 59 0.45 22.02 -25.48
N ILE A 60 1.40 22.93 -25.78
CA ILE A 60 1.32 24.33 -25.33
C ILE A 60 0.18 25.09 -26.04
N THR A 61 -1.06 24.83 -25.63
CA THR A 61 -2.34 25.52 -25.91
C THR A 61 -3.36 25.15 -24.81
N GLU A 62 -4.62 25.62 -24.90
CA GLU A 62 -5.75 25.27 -24.00
C GLU A 62 -5.92 23.75 -23.73
N VAL A 63 -5.28 22.90 -24.55
CA VAL A 63 -5.20 21.46 -24.37
C VAL A 63 -4.40 21.05 -23.11
N VAL A 64 -3.43 21.81 -22.60
CA VAL A 64 -2.75 21.46 -21.30
C VAL A 64 -3.74 21.41 -20.15
N LYS A 65 -4.64 22.40 -20.06
CA LYS A 65 -5.65 22.45 -18.98
C LYS A 65 -6.59 21.25 -19.11
N LEU A 66 -7.00 20.92 -20.34
CA LEU A 66 -7.85 19.76 -20.62
C LEU A 66 -7.14 18.44 -20.31
N THR A 67 -5.87 18.26 -20.70
CA THR A 67 -5.08 17.06 -20.41
C THR A 67 -4.81 16.91 -18.92
N ALA A 68 -4.41 17.98 -18.24
CA ALA A 68 -4.21 17.97 -16.78
C ALA A 68 -5.52 17.64 -16.04
N PHE A 69 -6.66 18.12 -16.53
CA PHE A 69 -7.96 17.78 -15.97
C PHE A 69 -8.35 16.32 -16.25
N LEU A 70 -8.24 15.86 -17.51
CA LEU A 70 -8.67 14.53 -17.94
C LEU A 70 -7.78 13.39 -17.42
N TYR A 71 -6.49 13.64 -17.24
CA TYR A 71 -5.54 12.61 -16.79
C TYR A 71 -5.05 12.88 -15.37
N GLY A 72 -4.78 14.14 -15.02
CA GLY A 72 -4.25 14.49 -13.72
C GLY A 72 -5.23 14.21 -12.58
N ILE A 73 -6.51 14.59 -12.73
CA ILE A 73 -7.51 14.32 -11.68
C ILE A 73 -7.75 12.81 -11.50
N PRO A 74 -8.00 12.02 -12.55
CA PRO A 74 -8.16 10.57 -12.37
C PRO A 74 -6.91 9.88 -11.81
N LEU A 75 -5.72 10.28 -12.26
CA LEU A 75 -4.47 9.71 -11.74
C LEU A 75 -4.25 10.07 -10.27
N PHE A 76 -4.56 11.30 -9.87
CA PHE A 76 -4.51 11.73 -8.48
C PHE A 76 -5.53 10.97 -7.62
N ALA A 77 -6.77 10.85 -8.09
CA ALA A 77 -7.82 10.10 -7.40
C ALA A 77 -7.43 8.63 -7.24
N PHE A 78 -6.91 7.99 -8.29
CA PHE A 78 -6.39 6.63 -8.24
C PHE A 78 -5.23 6.52 -7.23
N SER A 79 -4.29 7.46 -7.24
CA SER A 79 -3.16 7.49 -6.29
C SER A 79 -3.64 7.58 -4.85
N CYS A 80 -4.60 8.47 -4.55
CA CYS A 80 -5.20 8.60 -3.24
C CYS A 80 -5.87 7.30 -2.80
N ILE A 81 -6.69 6.68 -3.67
CA ILE A 81 -7.37 5.42 -3.37
C ILE A 81 -6.35 4.30 -3.15
N PHE A 82 -5.33 4.20 -4.00
CA PHE A 82 -4.27 3.21 -3.88
C PHE A 82 -3.52 3.33 -2.55
N ILE A 83 -3.17 4.55 -2.13
CA ILE A 83 -2.54 4.78 -0.82
C ILE A 83 -3.48 4.43 0.32
N ILE A 84 -4.78 4.77 0.24
CA ILE A 84 -5.75 4.41 1.28
C ILE A 84 -5.84 2.89 1.41
N VAL A 85 -6.03 2.18 0.30
CA VAL A 85 -6.15 0.72 0.27
C VAL A 85 -4.89 0.07 0.82
N THR A 86 -3.72 0.43 0.31
CA THR A 86 -2.45 -0.15 0.77
C THR A 86 -2.18 0.18 2.24
N TYR A 87 -2.42 1.42 2.68
CA TYR A 87 -2.30 1.78 4.08
C TYR A 87 -3.19 0.91 4.96
N LEU A 88 -4.48 0.79 4.62
CA LEU A 88 -5.41 0.01 5.40
C LEU A 88 -5.05 -1.49 5.36
N ASN A 89 -4.75 -2.09 4.22
CA ASN A 89 -4.46 -3.52 4.20
C ASN A 89 -3.12 -3.91 4.87
N HIS A 90 -2.27 -2.93 5.22
CA HIS A 90 -0.96 -3.14 5.84
C HIS A 90 -0.79 -2.52 7.23
N VAL A 91 -1.73 -1.70 7.69
CA VAL A 91 -1.65 -1.01 8.99
C VAL A 91 -2.88 -1.33 9.82
N HIS A 92 -2.66 -2.05 10.91
CA HIS A 92 -3.69 -2.38 11.89
C HIS A 92 -3.04 -2.78 13.22
N PRO A 93 -3.66 -2.50 14.39
CA PRO A 93 -3.09 -2.87 15.69
C PRO A 93 -2.83 -4.37 15.87
N SER A 94 -3.57 -5.23 15.16
CA SER A 94 -3.41 -6.70 15.24
C SER A 94 -2.42 -7.28 14.23
N VAL A 95 -1.69 -6.44 13.49
CA VAL A 95 -0.67 -6.87 12.52
C VAL A 95 0.73 -6.69 13.13
N PRO A 96 1.55 -7.75 13.22
CA PRO A 96 2.89 -7.67 13.80
C PRO A 96 3.89 -7.05 12.81
N HIS A 97 4.87 -6.38 13.38
CA HIS A 97 6.06 -5.87 12.71
C HIS A 97 7.28 -6.68 13.15
N PHE A 98 8.22 -6.90 12.24
CA PHE A 98 9.39 -7.74 12.50
C PHE A 98 10.67 -6.96 12.18
N ASP A 99 11.68 -7.10 13.03
CA ASP A 99 13.04 -6.65 12.71
C ASP A 99 13.77 -7.66 11.80
N SER A 100 15.03 -7.37 11.48
CA SER A 100 15.86 -8.22 10.64
C SER A 100 16.16 -9.62 11.22
N THR A 101 15.94 -9.84 12.51
CA THR A 101 16.19 -11.15 13.16
C THR A 101 15.00 -12.09 13.00
N GLU A 102 13.78 -11.56 13.05
CA GLU A 102 12.54 -12.35 12.97
C GLU A 102 11.85 -12.26 11.60
N TRP A 103 12.23 -11.30 10.76
CA TRP A 103 11.62 -11.10 9.44
C TRP A 103 12.03 -12.20 8.45
N ASN A 104 11.03 -12.71 7.73
CA ASN A 104 11.22 -13.50 6.52
C ASN A 104 10.07 -13.22 5.55
N TRP A 105 10.19 -13.69 4.31
CA TRP A 105 9.20 -13.44 3.26
C TRP A 105 7.78 -13.86 3.68
N LEU A 106 7.62 -15.04 4.29
CA LEU A 106 6.30 -15.55 4.66
C LEU A 106 5.67 -14.70 5.77
N ARG A 107 6.43 -14.36 6.81
CA ARG A 107 5.97 -13.48 7.88
C ARG A 107 5.61 -12.09 7.36
N GLY A 108 6.41 -11.54 6.44
CA GLY A 108 6.10 -10.29 5.77
C GLY A 108 4.82 -10.35 4.93
N ALA A 109 4.59 -11.45 4.19
CA ALA A 109 3.39 -11.66 3.41
C ALA A 109 2.12 -11.80 4.28
N LEU A 110 2.27 -12.43 5.45
CA LEU A 110 1.19 -12.61 6.44
C LEU A 110 0.97 -11.38 7.33
N SER A 111 1.87 -10.40 7.34
CA SER A 111 1.68 -9.10 8.01
C SER A 111 0.74 -8.19 7.22
N THR A 112 -0.43 -8.71 6.86
CA THR A 112 -1.47 -8.00 6.12
C THR A 112 -2.86 -8.38 6.65
N ILE A 113 -3.86 -7.56 6.34
CA ILE A 113 -5.24 -7.77 6.77
C ILE A 113 -6.18 -7.71 5.57
N ASP A 114 -7.11 -8.67 5.50
CA ASP A 114 -8.20 -8.64 4.51
C ASP A 114 -9.29 -7.67 4.97
N ARG A 115 -9.86 -6.91 4.03
CA ARG A 115 -10.85 -5.87 4.31
C ARG A 115 -12.00 -5.87 3.33
N ASP A 116 -13.20 -5.61 3.86
CA ASP A 116 -14.41 -5.36 3.08
C ASP A 116 -14.68 -3.85 2.99
N TYR A 117 -14.58 -3.31 1.78
CA TYR A 117 -14.82 -1.89 1.50
C TYR A 117 -16.22 -1.60 0.96
N GLY A 118 -17.11 -2.57 1.05
CA GLY A 118 -18.46 -2.51 0.53
C GLY A 118 -18.53 -2.79 -0.98
N MET A 119 -19.76 -2.98 -1.45
CA MET A 119 -20.06 -3.51 -2.79
C MET A 119 -19.35 -2.78 -3.93
N LEU A 120 -19.39 -1.43 -3.96
CA LEU A 120 -18.83 -0.65 -5.07
C LEU A 120 -17.30 -0.79 -5.16
N MET A 121 -16.62 -0.63 -4.03
CA MET A 121 -15.16 -0.72 -3.98
C MET A 121 -14.69 -2.15 -4.19
N ASN A 122 -15.36 -3.13 -3.59
CA ASN A 122 -15.02 -4.53 -3.81
C ASN A 122 -15.18 -4.91 -5.29
N TRP A 123 -16.25 -4.47 -5.94
CA TRP A 123 -16.42 -4.67 -7.39
C TRP A 123 -15.31 -3.98 -8.20
N ALA A 124 -15.03 -2.70 -7.93
CA ALA A 124 -14.02 -1.94 -8.66
C ALA A 124 -12.59 -2.51 -8.53
N PHE A 125 -12.29 -3.13 -7.40
CA PHE A 125 -10.98 -3.74 -7.11
C PHE A 125 -10.98 -5.27 -7.25
N HIS A 126 -12.00 -5.87 -7.89
CA HIS A 126 -12.11 -7.32 -8.07
C HIS A 126 -11.95 -8.14 -6.77
N ASN A 127 -12.46 -7.61 -5.66
CA ASN A 127 -12.35 -8.16 -4.31
C ASN A 127 -10.91 -8.40 -3.85
N ALA A 128 -9.93 -7.69 -4.42
CA ALA A 128 -8.52 -7.83 -4.06
C ALA A 128 -8.28 -7.54 -2.57
N ASN A 129 -8.98 -6.56 -2.01
CA ASN A 129 -8.84 -6.17 -0.61
C ASN A 129 -9.38 -7.23 0.35
N GLN A 130 -10.40 -7.99 -0.07
CA GLN A 130 -10.97 -9.11 0.69
C GLN A 130 -10.12 -10.38 0.59
N ASN A 131 -9.13 -10.39 -0.30
CA ASN A 131 -8.25 -11.52 -0.60
C ASN A 131 -6.79 -11.04 -0.68
N HIS A 132 -6.44 -10.07 0.15
CA HIS A 132 -5.16 -9.39 0.07
C HIS A 132 -4.04 -10.28 0.62
N VAL A 133 -4.32 -11.02 1.69
CA VAL A 133 -3.37 -12.01 2.25
C VAL A 133 -2.99 -13.05 1.19
N ILE A 134 -3.99 -13.64 0.50
CA ILE A 134 -3.72 -14.64 -0.53
C ILE A 134 -3.02 -14.02 -1.75
N HIS A 135 -3.32 -12.77 -2.08
CA HIS A 135 -2.60 -12.03 -3.12
C HIS A 135 -1.11 -11.88 -2.78
N HIS A 136 -0.75 -11.62 -1.52
CA HIS A 136 0.66 -11.58 -1.10
C HIS A 136 1.34 -12.94 -1.15
N LEU A 137 0.65 -14.00 -0.73
CA LEU A 137 1.18 -15.36 -0.79
C LEU A 137 1.35 -15.86 -2.23
N PHE A 138 0.39 -15.54 -3.10
CA PHE A 138 0.33 -16.00 -4.49
C PHE A 138 0.00 -14.84 -5.44
N ARG A 139 0.97 -13.96 -5.68
CA ARG A 139 0.81 -12.76 -6.54
C ARG A 139 0.32 -13.04 -7.96
N MET A 140 0.55 -14.26 -8.45
CA MET A 140 0.13 -14.70 -9.79
C MET A 140 -1.24 -15.39 -9.81
N LEU A 141 -1.89 -15.55 -8.64
CA LEU A 141 -3.22 -16.16 -8.54
C LEU A 141 -4.24 -15.26 -9.23
N PRO A 142 -5.06 -15.80 -10.14
CA PRO A 142 -6.14 -15.03 -10.73
C PRO A 142 -7.21 -14.66 -9.69
N HIS A 143 -7.74 -13.44 -9.80
CA HIS A 143 -8.74 -12.91 -8.85
C HIS A 143 -10.03 -13.76 -8.76
N TYR A 144 -10.40 -14.48 -9.82
CA TYR A 144 -11.63 -15.30 -9.85
C TYR A 144 -11.55 -16.58 -8.99
N HIS A 145 -10.35 -17.07 -8.63
CA HIS A 145 -10.16 -18.17 -7.66
C HIS A 145 -9.64 -17.68 -6.30
N ALA A 146 -9.54 -16.36 -6.09
CA ALA A 146 -8.95 -15.80 -4.88
C ALA A 146 -9.72 -16.21 -3.62
N PHE A 147 -11.06 -16.18 -3.65
CA PHE A 147 -11.87 -16.61 -2.51
C PHE A 147 -11.71 -18.09 -2.17
N GLU A 148 -11.68 -18.97 -3.17
CA GLU A 148 -11.48 -20.41 -2.97
C GLU A 148 -10.12 -20.68 -2.30
N ALA A 149 -9.08 -19.99 -2.76
CA ALA A 149 -7.75 -20.10 -2.19
C ALA A 149 -7.66 -19.51 -0.78
N THR A 150 -8.35 -18.38 -0.51
CA THR A 150 -8.46 -17.79 0.82
C THR A 150 -9.13 -18.76 1.81
N GLU A 151 -10.25 -19.37 1.44
CA GLU A 151 -10.92 -20.35 2.29
C GLU A 151 -10.05 -21.60 2.54
N ALA A 152 -9.30 -22.04 1.52
CA ALA A 152 -8.39 -23.18 1.67
C ALA A 152 -7.18 -22.89 2.58
N ILE A 153 -6.65 -21.66 2.59
CA ILE A 153 -5.46 -21.31 3.37
C ILE A 153 -5.79 -20.95 4.83
N LYS A 154 -6.97 -20.37 5.10
CA LYS A 154 -7.41 -19.98 6.46
C LYS A 154 -7.11 -21.04 7.55
N PRO A 155 -7.44 -22.33 7.40
CA PRO A 155 -7.15 -23.35 8.43
C PRO A 155 -5.66 -23.66 8.61
N ILE A 156 -4.82 -23.31 7.62
CA ILE A 156 -3.36 -23.51 7.63
C ILE A 156 -2.68 -22.38 8.40
N ILE A 157 -3.05 -21.13 8.09
CA ILE A 157 -2.40 -19.93 8.67
C ILE A 157 -3.04 -19.49 9.99
N ARG A 158 -4.27 -19.93 10.30
CA ARG A 158 -4.93 -19.79 11.61
C ARG A 158 -4.84 -18.37 12.17
N ASP A 159 -4.11 -18.19 13.27
CA ASP A 159 -3.99 -16.94 14.02
C ASP A 159 -3.33 -15.81 13.21
N TYR A 160 -2.60 -16.14 12.14
CA TYR A 160 -2.02 -15.16 11.22
C TYR A 160 -3.07 -14.57 10.27
N TYR A 161 -4.22 -15.22 10.07
CA TYR A 161 -5.28 -14.65 9.25
C TYR A 161 -6.01 -13.53 10.01
N LYS A 162 -5.98 -12.32 9.46
CA LYS A 162 -6.70 -11.16 10.00
C LYS A 162 -7.73 -10.68 8.99
N TYR A 163 -8.90 -10.29 9.49
CA TYR A 163 -9.98 -9.70 8.72
C TYR A 163 -10.61 -8.53 9.48
N ASP A 164 -10.93 -7.44 8.80
CA ASP A 164 -11.58 -6.25 9.37
C ASP A 164 -12.60 -5.66 8.38
N ASP A 165 -13.87 -5.66 8.78
CA ASP A 165 -15.01 -5.13 8.01
C ASP A 165 -15.38 -3.68 8.39
N THR A 166 -14.53 -3.02 9.18
CA THR A 166 -14.76 -1.64 9.58
C THR A 166 -14.81 -0.73 8.35
N PRO A 167 -15.84 0.14 8.19
CA PRO A 167 -15.92 1.05 7.06
C PRO A 167 -14.69 1.93 6.90
N ILE A 168 -14.25 2.17 5.66
CA ILE A 168 -13.00 2.85 5.29
C ILE A 168 -12.69 4.06 6.18
N LEU A 169 -13.62 5.00 6.31
CA LEU A 169 -13.38 6.24 7.07
C LEU A 169 -13.15 5.99 8.56
N LYS A 170 -13.86 5.02 9.15
CA LYS A 170 -13.71 4.63 10.55
C LYS A 170 -12.40 3.87 10.76
N ALA A 171 -12.04 2.98 9.84
CA ALA A 171 -10.78 2.26 9.87
C ALA A 171 -9.59 3.22 9.72
N MET A 172 -9.66 4.17 8.78
CA MET A 172 -8.65 5.22 8.60
C MET A 172 -8.48 6.04 9.88
N TRP A 173 -9.57 6.46 10.51
CA TRP A 173 -9.48 7.21 11.77
C TRP A 173 -8.82 6.39 12.87
N ARG A 174 -9.30 5.15 13.12
CA ARG A 174 -8.74 4.25 14.13
C ARG A 174 -7.25 4.01 13.88
N ASP A 175 -6.90 3.54 12.68
CA ASP A 175 -5.53 3.14 12.35
C ASP A 175 -4.59 4.35 12.37
N THR A 176 -5.06 5.56 12.01
CA THR A 176 -4.24 6.78 12.12
C THR A 176 -4.01 7.21 13.58
N MET A 177 -4.98 6.99 14.47
CA MET A 177 -4.87 7.40 15.87
C MET A 177 -4.17 6.36 16.75
N GLU A 178 -4.30 5.07 16.41
CA GLU A 178 -3.77 3.96 17.21
C GLU A 178 -2.44 3.42 16.67
N CYS A 179 -2.16 3.53 15.37
CA CYS A 179 -0.93 2.98 14.77
C CYS A 179 0.16 4.04 14.58
N ILE A 180 0.60 4.67 15.67
CA ILE A 180 1.58 5.77 15.62
C ILE A 180 3.02 5.24 15.64
N TYR A 181 3.32 4.32 16.55
CA TYR A 181 4.65 3.74 16.71
C TYR A 181 4.53 2.31 17.25
N VAL A 182 5.58 1.52 17.04
CA VAL A 182 5.61 0.11 17.44
C VAL A 182 6.56 -0.10 18.62
N GLU A 183 6.19 -0.98 19.54
CA GLU A 183 6.99 -1.37 20.70
C GLU A 183 7.27 -2.87 20.68
N PRO A 184 8.41 -3.32 21.22
CA PRO A 184 8.75 -4.74 21.27
C PRO A 184 7.74 -5.50 22.15
N ASP A 185 7.40 -6.72 21.73
CA ASP A 185 6.53 -7.60 22.49
C ASP A 185 7.26 -8.17 23.72
N GLU A 186 7.14 -7.49 24.86
CA GLU A 186 7.73 -7.92 26.13
C GLU A 186 7.18 -9.26 26.64
N SER A 187 6.02 -9.70 26.13
CA SER A 187 5.37 -10.94 26.55
C SER A 187 5.83 -12.17 25.76
N SER A 188 6.54 -11.97 24.65
CA SER A 188 7.01 -13.05 23.78
C SER A 188 8.47 -13.41 24.05
N GLU A 189 8.81 -14.70 24.02
CA GLU A 189 10.19 -15.17 24.11
C GLU A 189 11.03 -14.77 22.87
N ASN A 190 10.36 -14.47 21.75
CA ASN A 190 10.96 -14.10 20.48
C ASN A 190 11.25 -12.59 20.44
N LYS A 191 12.48 -12.22 20.78
CA LYS A 191 12.98 -10.86 20.58
C LYS A 191 12.92 -10.54 19.08
N GLY A 192 12.32 -9.41 18.72
CA GLY A 192 12.24 -8.93 17.32
C GLY A 192 10.83 -8.85 16.72
N VAL A 193 9.80 -9.18 17.50
CA VAL A 193 8.39 -8.91 17.17
C VAL A 193 7.95 -7.60 17.83
N TYR A 194 7.27 -6.75 17.05
CA TYR A 194 6.80 -5.44 17.47
C TYR A 194 5.32 -5.26 17.16
N TRP A 195 4.62 -4.55 18.03
CA TRP A 195 3.19 -4.26 17.90
C TRP A 195 2.93 -2.77 18.01
N TYR A 196 1.86 -2.27 17.39
CA TYR A 196 1.42 -0.91 17.62
C TYR A 196 1.03 -0.74 19.09
N PHE A 197 1.65 0.24 19.76
CA PHE A 197 1.35 0.55 21.15
C PHE A 197 0.12 1.47 21.24
N LYS A 198 -0.72 1.23 22.25
CA LYS A 198 -1.94 2.00 22.49
C LYS A 198 -1.71 3.18 23.43
#